data_AF-A0A4Q0PCC2-F1
#
_entry.id   AF-A0A4Q0PCC2-F1
#
_cell.length_a   1.000
_cell.length_b   1.000
_cell.length_c   1.000
_cell.angle_alpha   90.00
_cell.angle_beta   90.00
_cell.angle_gamma   90.00
#
_symmetry.space_group_name_H-M   'P 1'
#
loop_
_entity.id
_entity.type
_entity.pdbx_description
1 polymer ?
#
loop_
_entity_poly.entity_id
_entity_poly.type
_entity_poly.pdbx_seq_one_letter_code
_entity_poly.pdbx_strand_id
1 'polypeptide(L)' 'MIQNILVLLIFLVAVGYLVTKYIWKPAFLSGKDSGKSCGSDNCGCN' A
#
# COMPACT_ATOMS: atom_id res chain seq x y z
N MET A 1 17.82 -24.31 -15.71
CA MET A 1 17.92 -22.84 -15.91
C MET A 1 16.60 -22.09 -15.69
N ILE A 2 15.42 -22.63 -16.05
CA ILE A 2 14.13 -21.94 -15.88
C ILE A 2 13.74 -21.66 -14.40
N GLN A 3 14.15 -22.50 -13.45
CA GLN A 3 13.82 -22.36 -12.03
C GLN A 3 14.55 -21.20 -11.34
N ASN A 4 15.77 -20.88 -11.78
CA ASN A 4 16.57 -19.80 -11.18
C ASN A 4 15.93 -18.42 -11.42
N ILE A 5 15.34 -18.24 -12.60
CA ILE A 5 14.58 -17.04 -12.96
C ILE A 5 13.33 -16.90 -12.10
N LEU A 6 12.63 -18.00 -11.81
CA LEU A 6 11.45 -17.96 -10.96
C LEU A 6 11.80 -17.51 -9.53
N VAL A 7 12.89 -18.05 -8.96
CA VAL A 7 13.37 -17.64 -7.62
C VAL A 7 13.74 -16.16 -7.60
N LEU A 8 14.44 -15.67 -8.63
CA LEU A 8 14.81 -14.26 -8.71
C LEU A 8 13.60 -13.34 -8.85
N LEU A 9 12.58 -13.73 -9.62
CA LEU A 9 11.35 -12.93 -9.77
C LEU A 9 10.56 -12.84 -8.46
N ILE A 10 10.38 -13.97 -7.75
CA ILE A 10 9.67 -13.98 -6.46
C ILE A 10 10.42 -13.14 -5.43
N PHE A 11 11.76 -13.24 -5.41
CA PHE A 11 12.61 -12.43 -4.53
C PHE A 11 12.46 -10.93 -4.83
N LEU A 12 12.50 -10.53 -6.10
CA LEU A 12 12.36 -9.13 -6.51
C LEU A 12 10.98 -8.56 -6.16
N VAL A 13 9.91 -9.36 -6.35
CA VAL A 13 8.55 -8.99 -5.95
C VAL A 13 8.43 -8.86 -4.43
N ALA A 14 9.00 -9.78 -3.65
CA ALA A 14 8.94 -9.73 -2.19
C ALA A 14 9.67 -8.49 -1.64
N VAL A 15 10.88 -8.21 -2.13
CA VAL A 15 11.63 -7.00 -1.75
C VAL A 15 10.90 -5.75 -2.21
N GLY A 16 10.39 -5.72 -3.44
CA GLY A 16 9.59 -4.61 -3.96
C GLY A 16 8.33 -4.33 -3.12
N TYR A 17 7.62 -5.37 -2.67
CA TYR A 17 6.47 -5.25 -1.78
C TYR A 17 6.85 -4.67 -0.42
N LEU A 18 7.94 -5.13 0.18
CA LEU A 18 8.41 -4.61 1.48
C LEU A 18 8.84 -3.15 1.37
N VAL A 19 9.60 -2.80 0.32
CA VAL A 19 10.02 -1.42 0.06
C VAL A 19 8.81 -0.51 -0.16
N THR A 20 7.84 -0.93 -0.98
CA THR A 20 6.63 -0.11 -1.22
C THR A 20 5.70 -0.04 -0.01
N LYS A 21 5.70 -1.05 0.87
CA LYS A 21 4.88 -1.04 2.09
C LYS A 21 5.45 -0.15 3.18
N TYR A 22 6.77 -0.17 3.39
CA TYR A 22 7.42 0.43 4.56
C TYR A 22 8.26 1.67 4.26
N ILE A 23 8.87 1.76 3.08
CA ILE A 23 9.77 2.88 2.73
C ILE A 23 9.06 3.88 1.81
N TRP A 24 8.35 3.36 0.80
CA TRP A 24 7.77 4.19 -0.23
C TRP A 24 6.35 3.78 -0.50
N LYS A 25 5.39 4.27 0.31
CA LYS A 25 3.97 4.13 0.01
C LYS A 25 3.66 4.94 -1.26
N PRO A 26 3.53 4.32 -2.44
CA PRO A 26 3.28 5.10 -3.65
C PRO A 26 1.88 5.70 -3.53
N ALA A 27 1.72 6.95 -3.96
CA ALA A 27 0.47 7.71 -3.84
C ALA A 27 -0.76 7.02 -4.49
N PHE A 28 -0.55 5.99 -5.31
CA PHE A 28 -1.59 5.13 -5.88
C PHE A 28 -2.11 4.04 -4.91
N LEU A 29 -1.28 3.56 -3.97
CA LEU A 29 -1.65 2.61 -2.90
C LEU A 29 -2.08 3.31 -1.61
N SER A 30 -1.67 4.57 -1.44
CA SER A 30 -2.36 5.48 -0.52
C SER A 30 -3.71 5.77 -1.16
N GLY A 31 -4.69 4.90 -0.90
CA GLY A 31 -6.05 5.09 -1.37
C GLY A 31 -6.41 6.55 -1.21
N LYS A 32 -6.99 7.13 -2.27
CA LYS A 32 -7.74 8.37 -2.16
C LYS A 32 -8.51 8.26 -0.85
N ASP A 33 -8.11 9.03 0.16
CA ASP A 33 -8.98 9.36 1.27
C ASP A 33 -10.19 9.94 0.55
N SER A 34 -11.16 9.06 0.30
CA SER A 34 -12.52 9.47 0.07
C SER A 34 -12.80 10.16 1.38
N GLY A 35 -12.70 11.49 1.36
CA GLY A 35 -12.92 12.35 2.49
C GLY A 35 -14.33 12.19 3.00
N LYS A 36 -14.62 11.04 3.63
CA LYS A 36 -15.45 10.98 4.82
C LYS A 36 -14.49 11.20 5.97
N SER A 37 -14.07 12.46 6.02
CA SER A 37 -13.68 13.17 7.22
C SER A 37 -14.32 12.50 8.44
N CYS A 38 -13.49 11.85 9.27
CA CYS A 38 -13.86 11.61 10.65
C CYS A 38 -13.84 12.99 11.31
N GLY A 39 -15.00 13.65 11.26
CA GLY A 39 -15.15 15.09 11.49
C GLY A 39 -16.20 15.76 10.58
N SER A 40 -16.77 15.05 9.61
CA SER A 40 -17.93 15.54 8.84
C SER A 40 -19.18 14.84 9.36
N ASP A 41 -20.03 15.67 9.96
CA ASP A 41 -21.44 15.43 10.19
C ASP A 41 -21.76 14.28 11.14
N ASN A 42 -21.52 14.51 12.44
CA ASN A 42 -22.37 14.08 13.57
C ASN A 42 -21.68 14.53 14.87
N CYS A 43 -21.56 15.84 15.08
CA CYS A 43 -21.32 16.37 16.41
C CYS A 43 -22.63 16.18 17.19
N GLY A 44 -22.79 15.00 17.79
CA GLY A 44 -23.91 14.64 18.66
C GLY A 44 -23.89 15.39 19.99
N CYS A 45 -23.72 16.71 19.94
CA CYS A 45 -23.97 17.59 21.07
C CYS A 45 -25.42 18.07 20.97
N ASN A 46 -26.23 17.69 21.96
CA ASN A 46 -27.53 18.29 22.23
C ASN A 46 -27.38 19.78 22.55
#